data_AF-A0A255EMQ5-F1
#
_entry.id   AF-A0A255EMQ5-F1
#
_cell.length_a   1.000
_cell.length_b   1.000
_cell.length_c   1.000
_cell.angle_alpha   90.00
_cell.angle_beta   90.00
_cell.angle_gamma   90.00
#
_symmetry.space_group_name_H-M   'P 1'
#
loop_
_entity.id
_entity.type
_entity.pdbx_description
1 polymer ?
#
loop_
_entity_poly.entity_id
_entity_poly.type
_entity_poly.pdbx_seq_one_letter_code
_entity_poly.pdbx_strand_id
1 'polypeptide(L)'
;MSGQYTYHCAPPEARWIQDRQAHLSVFHDRVGLVLSGSNTRLQPRWSTFTVGDPQLLQHRGEEEPDFTAPDGLEHLPTTASLSTDGWGVDLVYGEVPCQVRVELDGERALLAYRVDRETDAPVAAHAAFVAQVGKEWQAGEHHGVLGETPIRLTGAEHGGRFSHAGWRLELPEQAILEWPVRPHNPYAKDGAAPLNQARIVVSVPVGTSEPARITITVD
;
A
#
# COMPACT_ATOMS: atom_id res chain seq x y z
N MET A 1 1.78 13.66 -19.42
CA MET A 1 3.25 13.45 -19.38
C MET A 1 3.50 12.43 -18.30
N SER A 2 3.85 11.20 -18.66
CA SER A 2 4.17 10.14 -17.68
C SER A 2 5.68 10.15 -17.43
N GLY A 3 6.09 9.94 -16.19
CA GLY A 3 7.49 9.93 -15.78
C GLY A 3 7.70 8.91 -14.66
N GLN A 4 8.87 8.28 -14.62
CA GLN A 4 9.25 7.34 -13.57
C GLN A 4 10.46 7.89 -12.82
N TYR A 5 10.39 7.85 -11.50
CA TYR A 5 11.49 8.16 -10.60
C TYR A 5 11.37 7.26 -9.38
N THR A 6 12.50 6.88 -8.80
CA THR A 6 12.50 6.15 -7.53
C THR A 6 13.61 6.69 -6.64
N TYR A 7 13.39 6.61 -5.33
CA TYR A 7 14.30 7.12 -4.31
C TYR A 7 14.06 6.36 -3.01
N HIS A 8 15.14 5.95 -2.36
CA HIS A 8 15.12 5.34 -1.03
C HIS A 8 16.05 6.13 -0.10
N CYS A 9 15.79 6.05 1.20
CA CYS A 9 16.69 6.52 2.24
C CYS A 9 16.45 5.75 3.53
N ALA A 10 17.44 5.74 4.43
CA ALA A 10 17.26 5.26 5.80
C ALA A 10 16.11 6.02 6.49
N PRO A 11 15.41 5.41 7.47
CA PRO A 11 14.38 6.09 8.22
C PRO A 11 14.98 7.33 8.90
N PRO A 12 14.42 8.53 8.68
CA PRO A 12 14.88 9.72 9.37
C PRO A 12 14.55 9.62 10.86
N GLU A 13 15.39 10.14 11.75
CA GLU A 13 15.09 10.19 13.18
C GLU A 13 14.04 11.28 13.52
N ALA A 14 13.76 12.19 12.58
CA ALA A 14 12.85 13.32 12.78
C ALA A 14 11.39 12.96 12.46
N ARG A 15 10.47 13.22 13.40
CA ARG A 15 9.00 13.04 13.22
C ARG A 15 8.39 13.83 12.05
N TRP A 16 9.09 14.86 11.58
CA TRP A 16 8.64 15.76 10.51
C TRP A 16 8.93 15.25 9.10
N ILE A 17 9.81 14.25 8.98
CA ILE A 17 10.24 13.72 7.70
C ILE A 17 9.54 12.39 7.49
N GLN A 18 8.76 12.28 6.41
CA GLN A 18 8.10 11.02 6.05
C GLN A 18 9.12 9.96 5.67
N ASP A 19 8.73 8.70 5.78
CA ASP A 19 9.53 7.59 5.29
C ASP A 19 9.57 7.57 3.74
N ARG A 20 10.35 6.66 3.16
CA ARG A 20 10.38 6.40 1.71
C ARG A 20 9.99 4.95 1.45
N GLN A 21 8.71 4.65 1.71
CA GLN A 21 8.16 3.31 1.78
C GLN A 21 7.27 2.97 0.58
N ALA A 22 6.56 3.95 0.01
CA ALA A 22 5.66 3.81 -1.14
C ALA A 22 6.32 4.31 -2.42
N HIS A 23 6.33 3.48 -3.45
CA HIS A 23 7.10 3.72 -4.69
C HIS A 23 6.26 3.72 -5.97
N LEU A 24 4.93 3.60 -5.85
CA LEU A 24 4.04 3.57 -6.99
C LEU A 24 2.85 4.51 -6.80
N SER A 25 2.45 5.18 -7.88
CA SER A 25 1.20 5.93 -7.97
C SER A 25 0.53 5.65 -9.30
N VAL A 26 -0.80 5.57 -9.29
CA VAL A 26 -1.62 5.40 -10.50
C VAL A 26 -2.63 6.53 -10.54
N PHE A 27 -2.58 7.30 -11.63
CA PHE A 27 -3.46 8.44 -11.88
C PHE A 27 -4.26 8.20 -13.16
N HIS A 28 -5.51 8.65 -13.17
CA HIS A 28 -6.36 8.63 -14.34
C HIS A 28 -7.14 9.94 -14.48
N ASP A 29 -7.24 10.50 -15.68
CA ASP A 29 -7.81 11.84 -15.92
C ASP A 29 -9.25 12.01 -15.38
N ARG A 30 -10.05 10.94 -15.43
CA ARG A 30 -11.46 10.95 -15.01
C ARG A 30 -11.67 10.93 -13.50
N VAL A 31 -10.86 10.18 -12.76
CA VAL A 31 -11.06 9.92 -11.33
C VAL A 31 -9.94 10.48 -10.45
N GLY A 32 -8.90 11.05 -11.06
CA GLY A 32 -7.73 11.59 -10.39
C GLY A 32 -6.74 10.50 -9.95
N LEU A 33 -6.07 10.74 -8.82
CA LEU A 33 -5.14 9.79 -8.23
C LEU A 33 -5.92 8.62 -7.62
N VAL A 34 -5.68 7.40 -8.10
CA VAL A 34 -6.35 6.17 -7.63
C VAL A 34 -5.47 5.43 -6.63
N LEU A 35 -4.22 5.11 -7.00
CA LEU A 35 -3.23 4.52 -6.10
C LEU A 35 -2.27 5.61 -5.62
N SER A 36 -2.09 5.72 -4.31
CA SER A 36 -1.25 6.73 -3.68
C SER A 36 0.16 6.20 -3.41
N GLY A 37 1.17 6.90 -3.94
CA GLY A 37 2.57 6.75 -3.53
C GLY A 37 2.95 7.66 -2.36
N SER A 38 1.95 8.14 -1.60
CA SER A 38 2.22 8.98 -0.44
C SER A 38 2.90 8.18 0.65
N ASN A 39 3.88 8.82 1.28
CA ASN A 39 4.59 8.24 2.39
C ASN A 39 4.05 8.79 3.71
N THR A 40 4.31 8.08 4.79
CA THR A 40 3.96 8.50 6.14
C THR A 40 5.01 7.95 7.11
N ARG A 41 4.70 7.87 8.39
CA ARG A 41 5.53 7.33 9.46
C ARG A 41 4.75 6.28 10.21
N LEU A 42 5.43 5.32 10.82
CA LEU A 42 4.84 4.36 11.76
C LEU A 42 3.61 3.63 11.18
N GLN A 43 3.60 3.41 9.86
CA GLN A 43 2.49 2.81 9.16
C GLN A 43 3.03 1.88 8.06
N PRO A 44 3.51 0.69 8.42
CA PRO A 44 4.14 -0.22 7.47
C PRO A 44 3.19 -0.63 6.34
N ARG A 45 1.87 -0.69 6.57
CA ARG A 45 0.87 -1.02 5.52
C ARG A 45 0.76 0.01 4.39
N TRP A 46 1.41 1.16 4.50
CA TRP A 46 1.50 2.13 3.41
C TRP A 46 2.74 1.91 2.52
N SER A 47 3.63 0.96 2.85
CA SER A 47 4.79 0.64 2.04
C SER A 47 4.42 -0.16 0.78
N THR A 48 5.30 -0.22 -0.22
CA THR A 48 5.08 -1.12 -1.37
C THR A 48 5.13 -2.59 -0.93
N PHE A 49 6.09 -2.95 -0.06
CA PHE A 49 6.19 -4.26 0.56
C PHE A 49 6.57 -4.15 2.05
N THR A 50 6.24 -5.19 2.80
CA THR A 50 6.84 -5.48 4.10
C THR A 50 7.45 -6.88 4.09
N VAL A 51 8.59 -7.04 4.74
CA VAL A 51 9.18 -8.34 5.08
C VAL A 51 9.16 -8.47 6.60
N GLY A 52 8.51 -9.51 7.14
CA GLY A 52 8.28 -9.66 8.57
C GLY A 52 6.88 -9.22 9.01
N ASP A 53 6.72 -8.85 10.29
CA ASP A 53 5.40 -8.60 10.88
C ASP A 53 5.07 -7.09 11.01
N PRO A 54 4.13 -6.55 10.21
CA PRO A 54 3.71 -5.15 10.28
C PRO A 54 3.05 -4.76 11.61
N GLN A 55 2.62 -5.74 12.43
CA GLN A 55 2.02 -5.45 13.74
C GLN A 55 3.05 -5.02 14.79
N LEU A 56 4.34 -5.26 14.55
CA LEU A 56 5.41 -4.84 15.45
C LEU A 56 5.54 -3.31 15.51
N LEU A 57 5.22 -2.62 14.43
CA LEU A 57 5.28 -1.17 14.35
C LEU A 57 3.87 -0.56 14.42
N GLN A 58 3.46 -0.20 15.64
CA GLN A 58 2.20 0.48 15.92
C GLN A 58 2.46 1.73 16.75
N HIS A 59 1.89 2.85 16.32
CA HIS A 59 1.93 4.06 17.13
C HIS A 59 0.98 3.93 18.33
N ARG A 60 1.53 4.04 19.55
CA ARG A 60 0.77 3.89 20.81
C ARG A 60 0.40 5.23 21.46
N GLY A 61 0.46 6.33 20.71
CA GLY A 61 0.12 7.68 21.18
C GLY A 61 1.25 8.39 21.95
N GLU A 62 2.49 8.04 21.65
CA GLU A 62 3.69 8.66 22.20
C GLU A 62 4.05 9.93 21.40
N GLU A 63 4.47 11.02 22.04
CA GLU A 63 4.78 12.27 21.32
C GLU A 63 6.10 12.20 20.51
N GLU A 64 7.01 11.32 20.92
CA GLU A 64 8.31 11.02 20.30
C GLU A 64 8.59 9.50 20.36
N PRO A 65 7.88 8.69 19.57
CA PRO A 65 8.13 7.25 19.51
C PRO A 65 9.47 6.96 18.84
N ASP A 66 9.97 5.75 19.05
CA ASP A 66 11.01 5.21 18.19
C ASP A 66 10.44 5.07 16.77
N PHE A 67 11.10 5.72 15.82
CA PHE A 67 10.68 5.76 14.43
C PHE A 67 11.43 4.76 13.54
N THR A 68 12.34 3.99 14.13
CA THR A 68 13.03 2.92 13.43
C THR A 68 12.10 1.71 13.28
N ALA A 69 12.38 0.87 12.28
CA ALA A 69 11.69 -0.40 12.17
C ALA A 69 12.18 -1.34 13.30
N PRO A 70 11.28 -1.97 14.07
CA PRO A 70 11.68 -2.94 15.08
C PRO A 70 12.26 -4.21 14.44
N ASP A 71 13.10 -4.93 15.19
CA ASP A 71 13.61 -6.23 14.77
C ASP A 71 12.47 -7.16 14.34
N GLY A 72 12.61 -7.77 13.16
CA GLY A 72 11.58 -8.63 12.57
C GLY A 72 10.59 -7.90 11.66
N LEU A 73 10.83 -6.64 11.31
CA LEU A 73 10.09 -5.91 10.29
C LEU A 73 11.02 -5.05 9.41
N GLU A 74 10.88 -5.19 8.11
CA GLU A 74 11.45 -4.30 7.10
C GLU A 74 10.31 -3.73 6.25
N HIS A 75 10.01 -2.44 6.39
CA HIS A 75 9.00 -1.74 5.57
C HIS A 75 9.59 -0.62 4.72
N LEU A 76 10.88 -0.33 4.88
CA LEU A 76 11.64 0.59 4.04
C LEU A 76 12.63 -0.20 3.19
N PRO A 77 12.70 0.05 1.87
CA PRO A 77 13.69 -0.62 1.07
C PRO A 77 15.09 -0.05 1.34
N THR A 78 16.07 -0.94 1.41
CA THR A 78 17.51 -0.62 1.46
C THR A 78 18.05 -0.24 0.09
N THR A 79 17.34 -0.60 -0.99
CA THR A 79 17.66 -0.19 -2.36
C THR A 79 16.38 -0.05 -3.16
N ALA A 80 16.34 0.94 -4.05
CA ALA A 80 15.26 1.12 -5.00
C ALA A 80 15.81 1.56 -6.36
N SER A 81 15.41 0.86 -7.43
CA SER A 81 15.74 1.19 -8.82
C SER A 81 14.51 1.09 -9.71
N LEU A 82 14.49 1.85 -10.81
CA LEU A 82 13.48 1.70 -11.83
C LEU A 82 13.70 0.37 -12.56
N SER A 83 12.62 -0.29 -12.94
CA SER A 83 12.69 -1.46 -13.82
C SER A 83 13.31 -1.07 -15.16
N THR A 84 14.17 -1.94 -15.70
CA THR A 84 14.70 -1.78 -17.07
C THR A 84 13.70 -2.25 -18.12
N ASP A 85 12.73 -3.08 -17.73
CA ASP A 85 11.82 -3.79 -18.62
C ASP A 85 10.37 -3.30 -18.45
N GLY A 86 10.13 -2.02 -18.74
CA GLY A 86 8.79 -1.42 -18.71
C GLY A 86 8.51 -0.56 -17.47
N TRP A 87 7.24 -0.50 -17.05
CA TRP A 87 6.84 0.28 -15.89
C TRP A 87 6.97 -0.55 -14.62
N GLY A 88 7.73 -0.06 -13.65
CA GLY A 88 7.89 -0.76 -12.39
C GLY A 88 9.12 -0.32 -11.60
N VAL A 89 9.26 -0.90 -10.41
CA VAL A 89 10.43 -0.69 -9.55
C VAL A 89 10.92 -2.02 -9.01
N ASP A 90 12.24 -2.10 -8.83
CA ASP A 90 12.92 -3.14 -8.09
C ASP A 90 13.33 -2.58 -6.74
N LEU A 91 12.99 -3.31 -5.69
CA LEU A 91 13.16 -2.90 -4.30
C LEU A 91 13.86 -4.02 -3.55
N VAL A 92 14.75 -3.68 -2.63
CA VAL A 92 15.37 -4.67 -1.74
C VAL A 92 15.03 -4.30 -0.31
N TYR A 93 14.54 -5.28 0.47
CA TYR A 93 14.19 -5.14 1.89
C TYR A 93 15.11 -6.04 2.71
N GLY A 94 16.12 -5.45 3.35
CA GLY A 94 17.24 -6.21 3.91
C GLY A 94 17.96 -6.99 2.80
N GLU A 95 17.77 -8.30 2.76
CA GLU A 95 18.32 -9.20 1.73
C GLU A 95 17.26 -9.76 0.76
N VAL A 96 16.01 -9.32 0.89
CA VAL A 96 14.87 -9.84 0.12
C VAL A 96 14.60 -8.95 -1.10
N PRO A 97 14.92 -9.40 -2.33
CA PRO A 97 14.58 -8.69 -3.56
C PRO A 97 13.09 -8.84 -3.89
N CYS A 98 12.44 -7.69 -4.08
CA CYS A 98 11.03 -7.55 -4.42
C CYS A 98 10.88 -6.73 -5.70
N GLN A 99 9.85 -7.04 -6.48
CA GLN A 99 9.57 -6.37 -7.73
C GLN A 99 8.09 -6.00 -7.81
N VAL A 100 7.79 -4.79 -8.25
CA VAL A 100 6.45 -4.45 -8.74
C VAL A 100 6.54 -4.01 -10.19
N ARG A 101 5.70 -4.60 -11.03
CA ARG A 101 5.53 -4.26 -12.44
C ARG A 101 4.13 -3.73 -12.68
N VAL A 102 4.04 -2.83 -13.65
CA VAL A 102 2.80 -2.16 -14.02
C VAL A 102 2.59 -2.30 -15.52
N GLU A 103 1.42 -2.81 -15.88
CA GLU A 103 0.96 -2.84 -17.27
C GLU A 103 -0.24 -1.92 -17.39
N LEU A 104 -0.25 -1.06 -18.40
CA LEU A 104 -1.32 -0.10 -18.65
C LEU A 104 -2.01 -0.46 -19.97
N ASP A 105 -3.33 -0.51 -19.96
CA ASP A 105 -4.17 -0.78 -21.13
C ASP A 105 -5.47 0.02 -21.04
N GLY A 106 -5.48 1.20 -21.68
CA GLY A 106 -6.62 2.12 -21.66
C GLY A 106 -7.04 2.49 -20.23
N GLU A 107 -8.27 2.11 -19.87
CA GLU A 107 -8.88 2.35 -18.55
C GLU A 107 -8.42 1.36 -17.47
N ARG A 108 -7.46 0.48 -17.79
CA ARG A 108 -7.00 -0.61 -16.92
C ARG A 108 -5.51 -0.46 -16.58
N ALA A 109 -5.17 -0.71 -15.32
CA ALA A 109 -3.80 -0.87 -14.86
C ALA A 109 -3.65 -2.20 -14.10
N LEU A 110 -2.71 -3.05 -14.47
CA LEU A 110 -2.38 -4.28 -13.77
C LEU A 110 -1.10 -4.09 -12.96
N LEU A 111 -1.17 -4.33 -11.66
CA LEU A 111 -0.03 -4.33 -10.74
C LEU A 111 0.36 -5.78 -10.46
N ALA A 112 1.60 -6.16 -10.78
CA ALA A 112 2.14 -7.48 -10.52
C ALA A 112 3.29 -7.40 -9.52
N TYR A 113 3.12 -7.99 -8.35
CA TYR A 113 4.07 -7.99 -7.24
C TYR A 113 4.74 -9.36 -7.14
N ARG A 114 6.07 -9.38 -6.98
CA ARG A 114 6.85 -10.63 -6.91
C ARG A 114 7.98 -10.51 -5.90
N VAL A 115 8.36 -11.64 -5.33
CA VAL A 115 9.60 -11.83 -4.57
C VAL A 115 10.49 -12.79 -5.34
N ASP A 116 11.77 -12.46 -5.52
CA ASP A 116 12.69 -13.29 -6.33
C ASP A 116 13.43 -14.36 -5.51
N ARG A 117 13.36 -14.29 -4.18
CA ARG A 117 14.08 -15.17 -3.25
C ARG A 117 13.15 -15.68 -2.17
N GLU A 118 13.21 -16.98 -1.88
CA GLU A 118 12.52 -17.54 -0.71
C GLU A 118 13.10 -16.95 0.58
N THR A 119 12.22 -16.73 1.56
CA THR A 119 12.58 -16.18 2.86
C THR A 119 11.70 -16.81 3.92
N ASP A 120 12.25 -16.98 5.12
CA ASP A 120 11.50 -17.50 6.28
C ASP A 120 10.53 -16.45 6.84
N ALA A 121 10.80 -15.17 6.60
CA ALA A 121 9.94 -14.08 7.03
C ALA A 121 8.76 -13.91 6.05
N PRO A 122 7.53 -13.69 6.53
CA PRO A 122 6.39 -13.43 5.65
C PRO A 122 6.62 -12.16 4.84
N VAL A 123 6.27 -12.18 3.55
CA VAL A 123 6.32 -11.01 2.68
C VAL A 123 4.90 -10.64 2.25
N ALA A 124 4.56 -9.37 2.36
CA ALA A 124 3.31 -8.82 1.87
C ALA A 124 3.57 -7.62 0.95
N ALA A 125 2.80 -7.52 -0.12
CA ALA A 125 2.68 -6.30 -0.93
C ALA A 125 1.49 -5.48 -0.42
N HIS A 126 1.63 -4.15 -0.44
CA HIS A 126 0.52 -3.26 -0.12
C HIS A 126 0.26 -2.24 -1.22
N ALA A 127 -1.02 -1.92 -1.39
CA ALA A 127 -1.52 -0.92 -2.31
C ALA A 127 -2.48 0.02 -1.57
N ALA A 128 -2.06 1.27 -1.38
CA ALA A 128 -2.84 2.29 -0.66
C ALA A 128 -3.65 3.15 -1.63
N PHE A 129 -4.95 2.88 -1.73
CA PHE A 129 -5.87 3.56 -2.63
C PHE A 129 -6.45 4.84 -2.00
N VAL A 130 -6.53 5.89 -2.81
CA VAL A 130 -7.16 7.16 -2.41
C VAL A 130 -8.66 6.92 -2.27
N ALA A 131 -9.20 7.32 -1.13
CA ALA A 131 -10.60 7.15 -0.80
C ALA A 131 -11.34 8.49 -0.79
N GLN A 132 -12.62 8.45 -1.16
CA GLN A 132 -13.54 9.57 -1.09
C GLN A 132 -14.62 9.29 -0.03
N VAL A 133 -14.43 9.86 1.16
CA VAL A 133 -15.42 9.79 2.24
C VAL A 133 -16.77 10.32 1.75
N GLY A 134 -17.85 9.63 2.08
CA GLY A 134 -19.21 9.96 1.62
C GLY A 134 -19.56 9.39 0.25
N LYS A 135 -18.65 8.68 -0.43
CA LYS A 135 -18.95 7.92 -1.65
C LYS A 135 -19.24 6.46 -1.35
N GLU A 136 -20.04 5.85 -2.21
CA GLU A 136 -20.41 4.44 -2.10
C GLU A 136 -19.20 3.53 -2.35
N TRP A 137 -19.24 2.35 -1.74
CA TRP A 137 -18.33 1.25 -1.98
C TRP A 137 -19.09 -0.08 -2.02
N GLN A 138 -18.52 -1.06 -2.71
CA GLN A 138 -19.06 -2.42 -2.78
C GLN A 138 -17.93 -3.45 -2.88
N ALA A 139 -18.08 -4.58 -2.19
CA ALA A 139 -17.23 -5.76 -2.29
C ALA A 139 -18.02 -7.01 -1.88
N GLY A 140 -18.10 -8.01 -2.77
CA GLY A 140 -18.97 -9.16 -2.56
C GLY A 140 -20.41 -8.75 -2.25
N GLU A 141 -20.95 -9.26 -1.14
CA GLU A 141 -22.27 -8.88 -0.62
C GLU A 141 -22.25 -7.58 0.21
N HIS A 142 -21.06 -7.14 0.63
CA HIS A 142 -20.88 -5.95 1.44
C HIS A 142 -20.92 -4.68 0.60
N HIS A 143 -21.61 -3.66 1.09
CA HIS A 143 -21.71 -2.36 0.45
C HIS A 143 -22.03 -1.29 1.48
N GLY A 144 -21.85 -0.03 1.12
CA GLY A 144 -22.26 1.09 1.94
C GLY A 144 -21.68 2.41 1.47
N VAL A 145 -21.80 3.43 2.31
CA VAL A 145 -21.13 4.72 2.12
C VAL A 145 -19.87 4.75 2.98
N LEU A 146 -18.75 5.14 2.38
CA LEU A 146 -17.47 5.14 3.07
C LEU A 146 -17.43 6.24 4.15
N GLY A 147 -17.26 5.84 5.40
CA GLY A 147 -17.28 6.71 6.58
C GLY A 147 -16.27 6.28 7.64
N GLU A 148 -16.55 6.60 8.91
CA GLU A 148 -15.67 6.25 10.04
C GLU A 148 -15.67 4.75 10.37
N THR A 149 -16.71 4.01 9.96
CA THR A 149 -16.85 2.58 10.26
C THR A 149 -15.69 1.80 9.65
N PRO A 150 -14.91 1.07 10.48
CA PRO A 150 -13.84 0.23 9.97
C PRO A 150 -14.39 -0.89 9.08
N ILE A 151 -13.67 -1.15 7.99
CA ILE A 151 -13.91 -2.24 7.06
C ILE A 151 -12.64 -3.08 7.05
N ARG A 152 -12.79 -4.37 7.27
CA ARG A 152 -11.73 -5.35 7.06
C ARG A 152 -12.35 -6.55 6.36
N LEU A 153 -11.99 -6.77 5.10
CA LEU A 153 -12.52 -7.84 4.27
C LEU A 153 -11.40 -8.78 3.85
N THR A 154 -11.60 -10.06 4.09
CA THR A 154 -10.79 -11.16 3.57
C THR A 154 -11.23 -11.54 2.14
N GLY A 155 -10.43 -12.38 1.47
CA GLY A 155 -10.75 -12.99 0.18
C GLY A 155 -12.19 -13.46 0.02
N ALA A 156 -12.67 -14.22 1.01
CA ALA A 156 -14.00 -14.79 1.01
C ALA A 156 -15.11 -13.72 1.08
N GLU A 157 -14.85 -12.62 1.78
CA GLU A 157 -15.81 -11.53 2.00
C GLU A 157 -15.86 -10.57 0.80
N HIS A 158 -14.70 -10.23 0.23
CA HIS A 158 -14.66 -9.33 -0.94
C HIS A 158 -14.89 -10.06 -2.29
N GLY A 159 -14.80 -11.38 -2.33
CA GLY A 159 -15.13 -12.17 -3.53
C GLY A 159 -14.30 -11.79 -4.76
N GLY A 160 -13.06 -11.38 -4.57
CA GLY A 160 -12.15 -10.95 -5.64
C GLY A 160 -12.43 -9.57 -6.26
N ARG A 161 -13.38 -8.77 -5.76
CA ARG A 161 -13.68 -7.44 -6.32
C ARG A 161 -13.97 -6.39 -5.26
N PHE A 162 -13.55 -5.15 -5.51
CA PHE A 162 -13.96 -3.98 -4.73
C PHE A 162 -14.22 -2.80 -5.67
N SER A 163 -15.24 -1.99 -5.45
CA SER A 163 -15.49 -0.75 -6.22
C SER A 163 -15.69 0.44 -5.31
N HIS A 164 -15.20 1.60 -5.76
CA HIS A 164 -15.35 2.86 -5.05
C HIS A 164 -15.09 4.04 -5.98
N ALA A 165 -15.92 5.08 -5.88
CA ALA A 165 -15.66 6.39 -6.50
C ALA A 165 -15.25 6.38 -8.00
N GLY A 166 -15.88 5.50 -8.80
CA GLY A 166 -15.65 5.41 -10.25
C GLY A 166 -14.44 4.55 -10.66
N TRP A 167 -13.81 3.86 -9.72
CA TRP A 167 -12.81 2.82 -9.99
C TRP A 167 -13.18 1.52 -9.30
N ARG A 168 -12.62 0.42 -9.81
CA ARG A 168 -12.77 -0.92 -9.27
C ARG A 168 -11.45 -1.67 -9.25
N LEU A 169 -11.37 -2.63 -8.35
CA LEU A 169 -10.26 -3.54 -8.18
C LEU A 169 -10.69 -4.96 -8.49
N GLU A 170 -9.80 -5.71 -9.15
CA GLU A 170 -9.79 -7.17 -9.10
C GLU A 170 -8.67 -7.60 -8.16
N LEU A 171 -9.00 -8.47 -7.22
CA LEU A 171 -8.15 -8.82 -6.08
C LEU A 171 -7.92 -10.34 -6.05
N PRO A 172 -6.70 -10.79 -5.67
CA PRO A 172 -6.45 -12.20 -5.44
C PRO A 172 -7.15 -12.67 -4.16
N GLU A 173 -7.43 -13.97 -4.05
CA GLU A 173 -8.16 -14.56 -2.92
C GLU A 173 -7.45 -14.37 -1.57
N GLN A 174 -6.14 -14.18 -1.58
CA GLN A 174 -5.33 -14.01 -0.36
C GLN A 174 -5.30 -12.55 0.10
N ALA A 175 -5.93 -11.63 -0.64
CA ALA A 175 -5.95 -10.22 -0.30
C ALA A 175 -6.77 -9.93 0.96
N ILE A 176 -6.31 -8.93 1.71
CA ILE A 176 -7.04 -8.33 2.81
C ILE A 176 -7.19 -6.85 2.50
N LEU A 177 -8.44 -6.38 2.47
CA LEU A 177 -8.77 -4.98 2.30
C LEU A 177 -9.07 -4.36 3.66
N GLU A 178 -8.44 -3.23 3.96
CA GLU A 178 -8.58 -2.50 5.23
C GLU A 178 -8.91 -1.02 5.00
N TRP A 179 -9.87 -0.51 5.76
CA TRP A 179 -10.23 0.90 5.86
C TRP A 179 -10.69 1.22 7.29
N PRO A 180 -10.48 2.44 7.81
CA PRO A 180 -9.51 3.41 7.34
C PRO A 180 -8.08 3.06 7.82
N VAL A 181 -7.11 3.01 6.91
CA VAL A 181 -5.69 2.98 7.32
C VAL A 181 -5.16 4.40 7.30
N ARG A 182 -4.94 4.97 8.49
CA ARG A 182 -4.57 6.38 8.68
C ARG A 182 -3.06 6.58 8.62
N PRO A 183 -2.58 7.69 8.03
CA PRO A 183 -1.19 8.08 8.17
C PRO A 183 -0.92 8.58 9.61
N HIS A 184 0.35 8.61 9.99
CA HIS A 184 0.78 9.32 11.18
C HIS A 184 0.67 10.84 10.97
N ASN A 185 0.08 11.53 11.95
CA ASN A 185 -0.02 12.98 12.02
C ASN A 185 0.94 13.52 13.08
N PRO A 186 2.06 14.17 12.70
CA PRO A 186 3.05 14.66 13.67
C PRO A 186 2.54 15.86 14.50
N TYR A 187 1.38 16.42 14.16
CA TYR A 187 0.75 17.53 14.87
C TYR A 187 -0.30 17.09 15.89
N ALA A 188 -0.68 15.81 15.90
CA ALA A 188 -1.60 15.25 16.88
C ALA A 188 -0.82 14.45 17.93
N LYS A 189 -1.16 14.65 19.20
CA LYS A 189 -0.47 13.97 20.32
C LYS A 189 -0.55 12.44 20.22
N ASP A 190 -1.68 11.94 19.78
CA ASP A 190 -1.94 10.52 19.56
C ASP A 190 -1.57 10.05 18.14
N GLY A 191 -0.94 10.92 17.34
CA GLY A 191 -0.59 10.66 15.95
C GLY A 191 -1.79 10.53 15.01
N ALA A 192 -3.01 10.82 15.45
CA ALA A 192 -4.22 10.57 14.65
C ALA A 192 -4.37 11.57 13.50
N ALA A 193 -4.50 11.03 12.28
CA ALA A 193 -4.84 11.80 11.09
C ALA A 193 -6.37 11.83 10.85
N PRO A 194 -6.89 12.92 10.26
CA PRO A 194 -8.31 13.02 9.91
C PRO A 194 -8.69 11.97 8.85
N LEU A 195 -9.97 11.57 8.83
CA LEU A 195 -10.45 10.44 8.02
C LEU A 195 -10.20 10.64 6.52
N ASN A 196 -10.31 11.87 6.02
CA ASN A 196 -10.06 12.19 4.62
C ASN A 196 -8.59 12.00 4.18
N GLN A 197 -7.66 11.80 5.12
CA GLN A 197 -6.28 11.44 4.82
C GLN A 197 -6.03 9.92 4.85
N ALA A 198 -7.00 9.12 5.29
CA ALA A 198 -6.88 7.68 5.30
C ALA A 198 -6.85 7.09 3.87
N ARG A 199 -6.44 5.83 3.78
CA ARG A 199 -6.41 5.05 2.54
C ARG A 199 -7.19 3.76 2.72
N ILE A 200 -7.77 3.28 1.63
CA ILE A 200 -8.20 1.89 1.51
C ILE A 200 -6.92 1.13 1.17
N VAL A 201 -6.45 0.26 2.06
CA VAL A 201 -5.23 -0.52 1.82
C VAL A 201 -5.60 -1.95 1.47
N VAL A 202 -5.06 -2.43 0.36
CA VAL A 202 -5.07 -3.85 0.02
C VAL A 202 -3.70 -4.42 0.37
N SER A 203 -3.67 -5.47 1.18
CA SER A 203 -2.48 -6.24 1.52
C SER A 203 -2.58 -7.64 0.92
N VAL A 204 -1.53 -8.11 0.23
CA VAL A 204 -1.51 -9.45 -0.37
C VAL A 204 -0.22 -10.16 0.02
N PRO A 205 -0.29 -11.39 0.59
CA PRO A 205 0.89 -12.23 0.77
C PRO A 205 1.55 -12.53 -0.59
N VAL A 206 2.88 -12.41 -0.66
CA VAL A 206 3.65 -12.65 -1.90
C VAL A 206 4.74 -13.68 -1.64
N GLY A 207 4.89 -14.62 -2.57
CA GLY A 207 5.95 -15.62 -2.57
C GLY A 207 6.75 -15.62 -3.88
N THR A 208 7.53 -16.68 -4.07
CA THR A 208 8.41 -16.86 -5.25
C THR A 208 7.75 -17.55 -6.44
N SER A 209 6.59 -18.20 -6.22
CA SER A 209 5.92 -19.03 -7.22
C SER A 209 5.29 -18.21 -8.35
N GLU A 210 4.25 -17.44 -8.03
CA GLU A 210 3.47 -16.64 -8.98
C GLU A 210 3.35 -15.20 -8.48
N PRO A 211 3.40 -14.19 -9.37
CA PRO A 211 3.17 -12.81 -8.98
C PRO A 211 1.76 -12.61 -8.42
N ALA A 212 1.66 -11.93 -7.28
CA ALA A 212 0.39 -11.43 -6.79
C ALA A 212 -0.09 -10.28 -7.68
N ARG A 213 -1.35 -10.29 -8.09
CA ARG A 213 -1.88 -9.36 -9.09
C ARG A 213 -3.05 -8.55 -8.54
N ILE A 214 -2.99 -7.23 -8.68
CA ILE A 214 -4.11 -6.33 -8.43
C ILE A 214 -4.42 -5.60 -9.74
N THR A 215 -5.63 -5.77 -10.26
CA THR A 215 -6.10 -4.98 -11.42
C THR A 215 -6.85 -3.76 -10.90
N ILE A 216 -6.58 -2.58 -11.46
CA ILE A 216 -7.38 -1.38 -11.34
C ILE A 216 -8.12 -1.17 -12.67
N THR A 217 -9.41 -0.85 -12.62
CA THR A 217 -10.17 -0.40 -13.80
C THR A 217 -10.96 0.85 -13.44
N VAL A 218 -10.99 1.82 -14.34
CA VAL A 218 -11.82 3.02 -14.21
C VAL A 218 -13.09 2.83 -15.05
N ASP A 219 -14.26 3.04 -14.43
CA ASP A 219 -15.58 2.83 -15.06
C ASP A 219 -16.04 4.05 -15.84
#